data_AF-A0A0B6YMT0-F1
#
_entry.id   AF-A0A0B6YMT0-F1
#
_cell.length_a   1.000
_cell.length_b   1.000
_cell.length_c   1.000
_cell.angle_alpha   90.00
_cell.angle_beta   90.00
_cell.angle_gamma   90.00
#
_symmetry.space_group_name_H-M   'P 1'
#
loop_
_entity.id
_entity.type
_entity.pdbx_description
1 polymer ?
#
loop_
_entity_poly.entity_id
_entity_poly.type
_entity_poly.pdbx_seq_one_letter_code
_entity_poly.pdbx_strand_id
1 'polypeptide(L)'
;MTNIISTIMSFEDACDELSVEQPSYISKMLQREKEKDALEHKDFMHLYLAGNHPQLTTERITDEDCLILYKMLKSNRFVRSIDLRYNVITDKGAIVLAKLIE
;
A
#
# COMPACT_ATOMS: atom_id res chain seq x y z
N MET A 1 16.40 -3.24 -8.35
CA MET A 1 16.26 -3.44 -6.90
C MET A 1 15.08 -2.60 -6.46
N THR A 2 14.07 -3.18 -5.81
CA THR A 2 12.88 -2.42 -5.38
C THR A 2 13.20 -1.55 -4.17
N ASN A 3 12.70 -0.33 -4.17
CA ASN A 3 12.77 0.65 -3.09
C ASN A 3 11.46 1.45 -3.00
N ILE A 4 11.39 2.45 -2.12
CA ILE A 4 10.18 3.26 -1.94
C ILE A 4 9.75 3.98 -3.23
N ILE A 5 10.68 4.47 -4.04
CA ILE A 5 10.38 5.20 -5.28
C ILE A 5 9.72 4.27 -6.30
N SER A 6 10.32 3.10 -6.54
CA SER A 6 9.71 2.10 -7.44
C SER A 6 8.38 1.58 -6.91
N THR A 7 8.19 1.55 -5.57
CA THR A 7 6.92 1.13 -4.96
C THR A 7 5.81 2.15 -5.23
N ILE A 8 6.12 3.45 -5.14
CA ILE A 8 5.20 4.53 -5.49
C ILE A 8 4.83 4.48 -6.98
N MET A 9 5.80 4.27 -7.86
CA MET A 9 5.53 4.13 -9.30
C MET A 9 4.57 2.95 -9.57
N SER A 10 4.79 1.79 -8.93
CA SER A 10 3.88 0.64 -9.07
C SER A 10 2.48 0.89 -8.49
N PHE A 11 2.34 1.77 -7.49
CA PHE A 11 1.05 2.20 -6.98
C PHE A 11 0.31 3.09 -7.99
N GLU A 12 1.00 4.06 -8.57
CA GLU A 12 0.47 4.97 -9.60
C GLU A 12 0.05 4.17 -10.83
N ASP A 13 0.92 3.29 -11.34
CA ASP A 13 0.64 2.40 -12.46
C ASP A 13 -0.59 1.50 -12.20
N ALA A 14 -0.75 1.00 -10.97
CA ALA A 14 -1.89 0.18 -10.60
C ALA A 14 -3.21 0.97 -10.58
N CYS A 15 -3.18 2.23 -10.14
CA CYS A 15 -4.35 3.11 -10.19
C CYS A 15 -4.72 3.45 -11.63
N ASP A 16 -3.73 3.78 -12.46
CA ASP A 16 -3.93 4.08 -13.87
C ASP A 16 -4.47 2.86 -14.65
N GLU A 17 -3.90 1.67 -14.43
CA GLU A 17 -4.37 0.42 -15.04
C GLU A 17 -5.83 0.12 -14.69
N LEU A 18 -6.24 0.42 -13.45
CA LEU A 18 -7.60 0.22 -12.97
C LEU A 18 -8.55 1.39 -13.31
N SER A 19 -8.02 2.49 -13.87
CA SER A 19 -8.78 3.72 -14.14
C SER A 19 -9.50 4.26 -12.90
N VAL A 20 -8.81 4.22 -11.75
CA VAL A 20 -9.32 4.71 -10.46
C VAL A 20 -8.46 5.87 -9.96
N GLU A 21 -9.08 6.79 -9.23
CA GLU A 21 -8.32 7.82 -8.51
C GLU A 21 -7.46 7.19 -7.42
N GLN A 22 -6.29 7.77 -7.16
CA GLN A 22 -5.38 7.28 -6.12
C GLN A 22 -6.03 7.44 -4.74
N PRO A 23 -6.18 6.35 -3.96
CA PRO A 23 -6.69 6.45 -2.60
C PRO A 23 -5.81 7.38 -1.77
N SER A 24 -6.42 8.43 -1.22
CA SER A 24 -5.72 9.50 -0.51
C SER A 24 -4.92 8.96 0.67
N TYR A 25 -5.48 7.99 1.41
CA TYR A 25 -4.80 7.40 2.55
C TYR A 25 -3.54 6.62 2.14
N ILE A 26 -3.62 5.78 1.10
CA ILE A 26 -2.47 5.00 0.61
C ILE A 26 -1.39 5.95 0.06
N SER A 27 -1.78 6.93 -0.76
CA SER A 27 -0.87 7.93 -1.33
C SER A 27 -0.13 8.70 -0.24
N LYS A 28 -0.84 9.25 0.76
CA LYS A 28 -0.23 9.97 1.89
C LYS A 28 0.73 9.10 2.70
N MET A 29 0.39 7.83 2.92
CA MET A 29 1.24 6.91 3.66
C MET A 29 2.54 6.63 2.90
N LEU A 30 2.47 6.38 1.59
CA LEU A 30 3.65 6.15 0.76
C LEU A 30 4.55 7.39 0.67
N GLN A 31 3.99 8.59 0.54
CA GLN A 31 4.78 9.82 0.55
C GLN A 31 5.49 10.04 1.90
N ARG A 32 4.80 9.76 3.02
CA ARG A 32 5.44 9.81 4.35
C ARG A 32 6.60 8.84 4.48
N GLU A 33 6.48 7.61 3.96
CA GLU A 33 7.58 6.65 4.01
C GLU A 33 8.73 7.03 3.07
N LYS A 34 8.45 7.68 1.94
CA LYS A 34 9.48 8.25 1.06
C LYS A 34 10.29 9.34 1.75
N GLU A 35 9.64 10.23 2.49
CA GLU A 35 10.33 11.29 3.26
C GLU A 35 11.23 10.71 4.35
N LYS A 36 10.80 9.62 5.02
CA LYS A 36 11.63 8.93 6.02
C LYS A 36 12.80 8.17 5.40
N ASP A 37 12.59 7.50 4.28
CA ASP A 37 13.62 6.70 3.62
C ASP A 37 14.80 7.57 3.14
N ALA A 38 14.52 8.82 2.72
CA ALA A 38 15.57 9.78 2.38
C ALA A 38 16.53 10.10 3.54
N LEU A 39 16.14 9.83 4.78
CA LEU A 39 16.95 10.01 5.98
C LEU A 39 17.63 8.71 6.44
N GLU A 40 16.93 7.57 6.31
CA GLU A 40 17.30 6.31 6.98
C GLU A 40 17.89 5.25 6.02
N HIS A 41 17.73 5.38 4.70
CA HIS A 41 18.19 4.44 3.67
C HIS A 41 17.88 2.97 4.03
N LYS A 42 16.61 2.58 3.96
CA LYS A 42 16.18 1.25 4.41
C LYS A 42 16.39 0.19 3.33
N ASP A 43 16.74 -1.03 3.76
CA ASP A 43 16.75 -2.21 2.90
C ASP A 43 15.35 -2.81 2.70
N PHE A 44 14.41 -2.49 3.59
CA PHE A 44 13.03 -2.96 3.54
C PHE A 44 12.09 -2.03 4.30
N MET A 45 10.79 -2.18 4.06
CA MET A 45 9.74 -1.39 4.69
C MET A 45 8.64 -2.26 5.28
N HIS A 46 8.07 -1.79 6.39
CA HIS A 46 6.78 -2.24 6.93
C HIS A 46 5.74 -1.18 6.62
N LEU A 47 4.76 -1.50 5.77
CA LEU A 47 3.77 -0.54 5.31
C LEU A 47 2.58 -0.49 6.28
N TYR A 48 2.48 0.59 7.06
CA TYR A 48 1.44 0.74 8.08
C TYR A 48 0.21 1.46 7.52
N LEU A 49 -0.81 0.68 7.17
CA LEU A 49 -2.08 1.14 6.58
C LEU A 49 -3.27 0.86 7.51
N ALA A 50 -3.06 0.91 8.82
CA ALA A 50 -4.14 0.69 9.77
C ALA A 50 -5.17 1.84 9.69
N GLY A 51 -6.45 1.49 9.51
CA GLY A 51 -7.54 2.45 9.40
C GLY A 51 -7.82 3.25 10.68
N ASN A 52 -7.04 3.10 11.74
CA ASN A 52 -7.08 3.98 12.91
C ASN A 52 -5.81 4.83 13.04
N HIS A 53 -5.05 5.05 11.96
CA HIS A 53 -3.86 5.86 12.00
C HIS A 53 -4.21 7.31 12.40
N PRO A 54 -3.65 7.84 13.50
CA PRO A 54 -4.13 9.08 14.12
C PRO A 54 -3.97 10.34 13.25
N GLN A 55 -2.95 10.40 12.38
CA GLN A 55 -2.70 11.59 11.54
C GLN A 55 -3.04 11.44 10.05
N LEU A 56 -3.11 10.21 9.52
CA LEU A 56 -3.16 9.99 8.07
C LEU A 56 -4.49 9.43 7.58
N THR A 57 -5.26 8.78 8.46
CA THR A 57 -6.48 8.14 8.02
C THR A 57 -7.56 9.18 7.75
N THR A 58 -7.80 9.45 6.47
CA THR A 58 -8.97 10.20 5.98
C THR A 58 -10.10 9.30 5.51
N GLU A 59 -9.79 8.05 5.17
CA GLU A 59 -10.72 7.04 4.66
C GLU A 59 -10.28 5.63 5.08
N ARG A 60 -11.15 4.63 4.92
CA ARG A 60 -10.81 3.23 5.19
C ARG A 60 -10.53 2.50 3.89
N ILE A 61 -9.54 1.60 3.94
CA ILE A 61 -9.27 0.69 2.84
C ILE A 61 -10.47 -0.25 2.68
N THR A 62 -10.95 -0.41 1.44
CA THR A 62 -12.02 -1.32 1.06
C THR A 62 -11.52 -2.50 0.23
N ASP A 63 -12.42 -3.35 -0.24
CA ASP A 63 -12.08 -4.47 -1.12
C ASP A 63 -11.51 -4.00 -2.47
N GLU A 64 -11.97 -2.85 -2.98
CA GLU A 64 -11.49 -2.24 -4.21
C GLU A 64 -10.01 -1.83 -4.10
N ASP A 65 -9.65 -1.21 -2.98
CA ASP A 65 -8.27 -0.82 -2.68
C ASP A 65 -7.33 -2.03 -2.59
N CYS A 66 -7.84 -3.19 -2.17
CA CYS A 66 -7.04 -4.41 -2.08
C CYS A 66 -6.50 -4.85 -3.46
N LEU A 67 -7.22 -4.57 -4.55
CA LEU A 67 -6.73 -4.86 -5.90
C LEU A 67 -5.56 -3.96 -6.30
N ILE A 68 -5.60 -2.68 -5.92
CA ILE A 68 -4.48 -1.75 -6.08
C ILE A 68 -3.28 -2.26 -5.29
N LEU A 69 -3.47 -2.62 -4.01
CA LEU A 69 -2.41 -3.14 -3.15
C LEU A 69 -1.77 -4.42 -3.73
N TYR A 70 -2.58 -5.35 -4.24
CA TYR A 70 -2.07 -6.55 -4.90
C TYR A 70 -1.22 -6.21 -6.13
N LYS A 71 -1.70 -5.34 -7.02
CA LYS A 71 -0.95 -4.96 -8.23
C LYS A 71 0.35 -4.22 -7.90
N MET A 72 0.32 -3.34 -6.91
CA MET A 72 1.49 -2.63 -6.39
C MET A 72 2.55 -3.60 -5.83
N LEU A 73 2.11 -4.67 -5.15
CA LEU A 73 2.99 -5.50 -4.32
C LEU A 73 3.38 -6.85 -4.91
N LYS A 74 2.67 -7.38 -5.92
CA LYS A 74 2.90 -8.73 -6.49
C LYS A 74 4.36 -9.00 -6.92
N SER A 75 5.08 -7.98 -7.36
CA SER A 75 6.50 -8.07 -7.76
C SER A 75 7.43 -7.29 -6.84
N ASN A 76 6.90 -6.74 -5.74
CA ASN A 76 7.64 -5.89 -4.81
C ASN A 76 8.41 -6.76 -3.81
N ARG A 77 9.72 -6.51 -3.66
CA ARG A 77 10.57 -7.20 -2.67
C ARG A 77 11.03 -6.28 -1.53
N PHE A 78 10.60 -5.02 -1.54
CA PHE A 78 10.96 -3.99 -0.57
C PHE A 78 9.99 -3.97 0.62
N VAL A 79 8.69 -4.06 0.36
CA VAL A 79 7.65 -4.15 1.40
C VAL A 79 7.60 -5.58 1.93
N ARG A 80 7.90 -5.78 3.21
CA ARG A 80 7.93 -7.10 3.85
C ARG A 80 6.73 -7.41 4.73
N SER A 81 5.98 -6.40 5.14
CA SER A 81 4.70 -6.58 5.83
C SER A 81 3.79 -5.39 5.62
N ILE A 82 2.49 -5.62 5.82
CA ILE A 82 1.45 -4.60 5.78
C ILE A 82 0.61 -4.74 7.05
N ASP A 83 0.33 -3.63 7.72
CA ASP A 83 -0.71 -3.56 8.76
C ASP A 83 -2.00 -2.99 8.16
N LEU A 84 -3.08 -3.78 8.16
CA LEU A 84 -4.38 -3.40 7.59
C LEU A 84 -5.50 -3.37 8.64
N ARG A 85 -5.17 -3.38 9.94
CA ARG A 85 -6.19 -3.39 11.00
C ARG A 85 -7.10 -2.17 10.90
N TYR A 86 -8.32 -2.26 11.42
CA TYR A 86 -9.29 -1.15 11.46
C TYR A 86 -9.75 -0.61 10.10
N ASN A 87 -9.60 -1.39 9.02
CA ASN A 87 -10.17 -1.11 7.69
C ASN A 87 -11.49 -1.85 7.45
N VAL A 88 -12.10 -1.66 6.28
CA VAL A 88 -13.38 -2.26 5.88
C VAL A 88 -13.13 -3.27 4.76
N ILE A 89 -12.32 -4.28 5.07
CA ILE A 89 -11.94 -5.36 4.13
C ILE A 89 -12.81 -6.57 4.44
N THR A 90 -13.54 -7.06 3.43
CA THR A 90 -14.37 -8.26 3.54
C THR A 90 -13.60 -9.49 3.03
N ASP A 91 -14.29 -10.62 2.88
CA ASP A 91 -13.74 -11.83 2.27
C ASP A 91 -13.24 -11.59 0.84
N LYS A 92 -13.89 -10.70 0.08
CA LYS A 92 -13.48 -10.35 -1.29
C LYS A 92 -12.09 -9.74 -1.33
N GLY A 93 -11.83 -8.70 -0.54
CA GLY A 93 -10.51 -8.08 -0.46
C GLY A 93 -9.46 -9.03 0.13
N ALA A 94 -9.85 -9.83 1.13
CA ALA A 94 -8.95 -10.83 1.72
C ALA A 94 -8.46 -11.88 0.70
N ILE A 95 -9.35 -12.39 -0.16
CA ILE A 95 -8.98 -13.32 -1.25
C ILE A 95 -7.97 -12.69 -2.22
N VAL A 96 -8.12 -11.40 -2.53
CA VAL A 96 -7.19 -10.67 -3.39
C VAL A 96 -5.81 -10.55 -2.72
N LEU A 97 -5.77 -10.18 -1.44
CA LEU A 97 -4.53 -10.03 -0.69
C LEU A 97 -3.82 -11.36 -0.42
N ALA A 98 -4.56 -12.46 -0.27
CA ALA A 98 -3.99 -13.80 -0.06
C ALA A 98 -3.02 -14.21 -1.18
N LYS A 99 -3.23 -13.72 -2.42
CA LYS A 99 -2.33 -13.94 -3.56
C LYS A 99 -0.92 -13.37 -3.38
N LEU A 100 -0.70 -12.49 -2.40
CA LEU A 100 0.62 -11.93 -2.09
C LEU A 100 1.49 -12.88 -1.25
N ILE A 101 0.88 -13.90 -0.64
CA ILE A 101 1.53 -14.84 0.28
C ILE A 101 1.45 -16.30 -0.18
N GLU A 102 1.00 -16.53 -1.41
CA GLU A 102 1.09 -17.80 -2.14
C GLU A 102 2.51 -18.04 -2.67
#